data_AF-A0A524QP33-F1
#
_entry.id   AF-A0A524QP33-F1
#
_cell.length_a   1.000
_cell.length_b   1.000
_cell.length_c   1.000
_cell.angle_alpha   90.00
_cell.angle_beta   90.00
_cell.angle_gamma   90.00
#
_symmetry.space_group_name_H-M   'P 1'
#
loop_
_entity.id
_entity.type
_entity.pdbx_description
1 polymer ?
#
loop_
_entity_poly.entity_id
_entity_poly.type
_entity_poly.pdbx_seq_one_letter_code
_entity_poly.pdbx_strand_id
1 'polypeptide(L)'
;RMRQALAEFRISGVGTNVCFHESIMEHAVFLAGRLTTNFVAEHFSGGRCTGPPDLPLAEAAAVAAALYHYYDSKQIKQINGAAAQVSRWGAQGRTNDHRGKP
;
A
#
# COMPACT_ATOMS: atom_id res chain seq x y z
N ARG A 1 -14.85 9.31 11.45
CA ARG A 1 -13.51 9.44 12.09
C ARG A 1 -13.08 8.15 12.80
N MET A 2 -13.91 7.58 13.69
CA MET A 2 -13.60 6.29 14.35
C MET A 2 -13.29 5.14 13.37
N ARG A 3 -14.06 4.98 12.28
CA ARG A 3 -13.79 3.96 11.25
C ARG A 3 -12.38 4.05 10.66
N GLN A 4 -11.92 5.27 10.39
CA GLN A 4 -10.59 5.51 9.84
C GLN A 4 -9.50 5.24 10.89
N ALA A 5 -9.72 5.67 12.13
CA ALA A 5 -8.80 5.38 13.22
C ALA A 5 -8.63 3.87 13.46
N LEU A 6 -9.71 3.09 13.39
CA LEU A 6 -9.65 1.63 13.48
C LEU A 6 -8.91 1.02 12.27
N ALA A 7 -9.19 1.50 11.06
CA ALA A 7 -8.54 1.02 9.84
C ALA A 7 -7.02 1.25 9.82
N GLU A 8 -6.53 2.27 10.51
CA GLU A 8 -5.10 2.59 10.65
C GLU A 8 -4.45 1.92 11.88
N PHE A 9 -5.27 1.37 12.80
CA PHE A 9 -4.79 0.77 14.03
C PHE A 9 -4.13 -0.58 13.77
N ARG A 10 -2.88 -0.74 14.21
CA ARG A 10 -2.09 -1.96 14.02
C ARG A 10 -1.57 -2.44 15.37
N ILE A 11 -1.99 -3.64 15.77
CA ILE A 11 -1.48 -4.36 16.95
C ILE A 11 -1.15 -5.79 16.52
N SER A 12 0.01 -6.28 16.97
CA SER A 12 0.50 -7.64 16.73
C SER A 12 0.86 -8.32 18.05
N GLY A 13 0.76 -9.65 18.10
CA GLY A 13 1.19 -10.46 19.25
C GLY A 13 0.16 -10.61 20.37
N VAL A 14 -0.96 -9.89 20.32
CA VAL A 14 -2.10 -10.06 21.24
C VAL A 14 -3.41 -10.07 20.47
N GLY A 15 -4.33 -10.94 20.87
CA GLY A 15 -5.71 -10.91 20.37
C GLY A 15 -6.43 -9.68 20.89
N THR A 16 -7.03 -8.89 20.00
CA THR A 16 -7.76 -7.68 20.35
C THR A 16 -9.15 -7.68 19.75
N ASN A 17 -10.01 -6.80 20.25
CA ASN A 17 -11.39 -6.62 19.79
C ASN A 17 -11.50 -5.60 18.64
N VAL A 18 -10.40 -5.21 17.99
CA VAL A 18 -10.41 -4.16 16.95
C VAL A 18 -11.34 -4.53 15.80
N CYS A 19 -11.24 -5.75 15.28
CA CYS A 19 -12.10 -6.22 14.18
C CYS A 19 -13.60 -6.26 14.57
N PHE A 20 -13.92 -6.44 15.86
CA PHE A 20 -15.31 -6.40 16.33
C PHE A 20 -15.84 -4.96 16.27
N HIS A 21 -15.02 -4.00 16.69
CA HIS A 21 -15.38 -2.59 16.60
C HIS A 21 -15.50 -2.14 15.14
N GLU A 22 -14.64 -2.61 14.24
CA GLU A 22 -14.78 -2.37 12.79
C GLU A 22 -16.12 -2.90 12.27
N SER A 23 -16.48 -4.12 12.64
CA SER A 23 -17.76 -4.74 12.26
C SER A 23 -18.97 -3.95 12.78
N ILE A 24 -18.90 -3.41 14.01
CA ILE A 24 -19.94 -2.52 14.55
C ILE A 24 -20.05 -1.22 13.73
N MET A 25 -18.91 -0.62 13.37
CA MET A 25 -18.87 0.64 12.62
C MET A 25 -19.46 0.51 11.21
N GLU A 26 -19.53 -0.70 10.66
CA GLU A 26 -20.16 -1.01 9.37
C GLU A 26 -21.62 -1.48 9.49
N HIS A 27 -22.10 -1.76 10.70
CA HIS A 27 -23.44 -2.30 10.92
C HIS A 27 -24.53 -1.24 10.68
N ALA A 28 -25.49 -1.55 9.80
CA ALA A 28 -26.53 -0.62 9.37
C ALA A 28 -27.38 -0.04 10.52
N VAL A 29 -27.68 -0.84 11.55
CA VAL A 29 -28.45 -0.39 12.73
C VAL A 29 -27.63 0.58 13.60
N PHE A 30 -26.31 0.36 13.68
CA PHE A 30 -25.39 1.24 14.40
C PHE A 30 -25.26 2.59 13.68
N LEU A 31 -25.09 2.56 12.35
CA LEU A 31 -25.06 3.76 11.50
C LEU A 31 -26.38 4.55 11.54
N ALA A 32 -27.52 3.86 11.66
CA ALA A 32 -28.83 4.49 11.83
C ALA A 32 -29.08 5.05 13.25
N GLY A 33 -28.15 4.87 14.19
CA GLY A 33 -28.27 5.35 15.57
C GLY A 33 -29.33 4.65 16.41
N ARG A 34 -29.87 3.51 15.94
CA ARG A 34 -30.92 2.76 16.63
C ARG A 34 -30.32 1.73 17.58
N LEU A 35 -29.78 2.21 18.69
CA LEU A 35 -29.04 1.39 19.65
C LEU A 35 -29.92 0.96 20.83
N THR A 36 -29.73 -0.28 21.27
CA THR A 36 -30.34 -0.85 22.48
C THR A 36 -29.23 -1.37 23.39
N THR A 37 -29.54 -1.58 24.69
CA THR A 37 -28.60 -2.24 25.61
C THR A 37 -28.34 -3.70 25.25
N ASN A 38 -29.21 -4.29 24.43
CA ASN A 38 -29.14 -5.67 23.98
C ASN A 38 -28.58 -5.81 22.54
N PHE A 39 -28.14 -4.70 21.94
CA PHE A 39 -27.71 -4.61 20.54
C PHE A 39 -26.71 -5.71 20.14
N VAL A 40 -25.73 -5.99 21.00
CA VAL A 40 -24.69 -6.99 20.70
C VAL A 40 -25.30 -8.39 20.64
N ALA A 41 -26.20 -8.74 21.55
CA ALA A 41 -26.84 -10.05 21.56
C ALA A 41 -27.78 -10.25 20.36
N GLU A 42 -28.45 -9.18 19.92
CA GLU A 42 -29.39 -9.20 18.80
C GLU A 42 -28.71 -9.30 17.43
N HIS A 43 -27.55 -8.66 17.26
CA HIS A 43 -26.93 -8.50 15.96
C HIS A 43 -25.62 -9.29 15.76
N PHE A 44 -25.02 -9.82 16.82
CA PHE A 44 -23.73 -10.52 16.76
C PHE A 44 -23.78 -11.94 17.34
N SER A 45 -24.92 -12.64 17.22
CA SER A 45 -25.08 -14.04 17.61
C SER A 45 -24.16 -14.95 16.77
N GLY A 46 -22.96 -15.22 17.28
CA GLY A 46 -21.95 -16.02 16.60
C GLY A 46 -20.53 -15.45 16.61
N GLY A 47 -20.34 -14.21 17.08
CA GLY A 47 -19.03 -13.69 17.50
C GLY A 47 -17.96 -13.62 16.40
N ARG A 48 -18.33 -13.45 15.13
CA ARG A 48 -17.35 -13.45 14.04
C ARG A 48 -16.99 -12.04 13.61
N CYS A 49 -15.78 -11.64 13.99
CA CYS A 49 -15.01 -10.67 13.25
C CYS A 49 -14.61 -11.29 11.91
N THR A 50 -15.10 -10.76 10.80
CA THR A 50 -14.48 -11.06 9.51
C THR A 50 -13.30 -10.11 9.41
N GLY A 51 -12.09 -10.60 9.70
CA GLY A 51 -10.89 -9.87 9.32
C GLY A 51 -10.87 -9.61 7.81
N PRO A 52 -9.90 -8.83 7.29
CA PRO A 52 -9.66 -8.81 5.85
C PRO A 52 -9.63 -10.26 5.35
N PRO A 53 -10.24 -10.56 4.18
CA PRO A 53 -10.32 -11.91 3.69
C PRO A 53 -8.91 -12.51 3.71
N ASP A 54 -8.79 -13.76 4.19
CA ASP A 54 -7.56 -14.52 4.07
C ASP A 54 -7.29 -14.70 2.58
N LEU A 55 -6.58 -13.74 1.98
CA LEU A 55 -6.04 -13.90 0.65
C LEU A 55 -5.06 -15.06 0.72
N PRO A 56 -5.16 -16.06 -0.17
CA PRO A 56 -4.16 -17.10 -0.27
C PRO A 56 -2.78 -16.46 -0.33
N LEU A 57 -1.83 -17.00 0.45
CA LEU A 57 -0.48 -16.42 0.55
C LEU A 57 0.16 -16.21 -0.83
N ALA A 58 -0.13 -17.11 -1.78
CA ALA A 58 0.30 -17.01 -3.17
C ALA A 58 -0.26 -15.79 -3.90
N GLU A 59 -1.53 -15.44 -3.69
CA GLU A 59 -2.18 -14.27 -4.30
C GLU A 59 -1.62 -12.98 -3.70
N ALA A 60 -1.51 -12.90 -2.38
CA ALA A 60 -0.89 -11.77 -1.71
C ALA A 60 0.57 -11.55 -2.16
N ALA A 61 1.34 -12.63 -2.29
CA ALA A 61 2.72 -12.58 -2.80
C ALA A 61 2.78 -12.13 -4.26
N ALA A 62 1.87 -12.59 -5.13
CA ALA A 62 1.81 -12.18 -6.52
C ALA A 62 1.52 -10.68 -6.67
N VAL A 63 0.57 -10.15 -5.91
CA VAL A 63 0.25 -8.71 -5.88
C VAL A 63 1.45 -7.91 -5.37
N ALA A 64 2.09 -8.34 -4.27
CA ALA A 64 3.27 -7.68 -3.73
C ALA A 64 4.43 -7.65 -4.75
N ALA A 65 4.70 -8.77 -5.43
CA ALA A 65 5.74 -8.86 -6.46
C ALA A 65 5.44 -7.94 -7.66
N ALA A 66 4.19 -7.90 -8.13
CA ALA A 66 3.78 -7.03 -9.22
C ALA A 66 3.96 -5.53 -8.88
N LEU A 67 3.57 -5.13 -7.66
CA LEU A 67 3.79 -3.77 -7.17
C LEU A 67 5.28 -3.43 -7.08
N TYR A 68 6.09 -4.34 -6.52
CA TYR A 68 7.53 -4.15 -6.42
C TYR A 68 8.19 -3.93 -7.79
N HIS A 69 7.88 -4.79 -8.77
CA HIS A 69 8.37 -4.64 -10.15
C HIS A 69 7.93 -3.33 -10.81
N TYR A 70 6.70 -2.89 -10.58
CA TYR A 70 6.20 -1.63 -11.12
C TYR A 70 6.96 -0.41 -10.58
N TYR A 71 7.24 -0.37 -9.27
CA TYR A 71 7.98 0.73 -8.67
C TYR A 71 9.47 0.72 -9.04
N ASP A 72 10.11 -0.45 -9.08
CA ASP A 72 11.52 -0.60 -9.45
C ASP A 72 11.77 -0.14 -10.90
N SER A 73 10.96 -0.62 -11.85
CA SER A 73 11.06 -0.24 -13.26
C SER A 73 10.82 1.25 -13.51
N LYS A 74 10.05 1.94 -12.64
CA LYS A 74 9.88 3.40 -12.71
C LYS A 74 11.07 4.18 -12.15
N GLN A 75 11.72 3.71 -11.08
CA GLN A 75 12.93 4.36 -10.57
C GLN A 75 14.09 4.27 -11.57
N ILE A 76 14.31 3.11 -12.19
CA ILE A 76 15.37 2.90 -13.19
C ILE A 76 15.19 3.84 -14.42
N LYS A 77 13.94 4.08 -14.85
CA LYS A 77 13.66 4.99 -15.98
C LYS A 77 13.93 6.46 -15.66
N GLN A 78 13.72 6.91 -14.43
CA GLN A 78 14.00 8.30 -14.05
C GLN A 78 15.50 8.61 -13.98
N ILE A 79 16.33 7.65 -13.54
CA ILE A 79 17.78 7.83 -13.44
C ILE A 79 18.41 7.89 -14.85
N ASN A 80 17.94 7.03 -15.78
CA ASN A 80 18.45 7.01 -17.16
C ASN A 80 18.00 8.21 -18.01
N GLY A 81 16.84 8.82 -17.70
CA GLY A 81 16.37 10.05 -18.38
C GLY A 81 17.25 11.28 -18.10
N ALA A 82 17.83 11.38 -16.90
CA ALA A 82 18.77 12.44 -16.54
C ALA A 82 20.17 12.22 -17.14
N ALA A 83 20.61 10.96 -17.27
CA ALA A 83 21.89 10.62 -17.88
C ALA A 83 21.92 10.83 -19.41
N ALA A 84 20.78 10.67 -20.09
CA ALA A 84 20.66 10.90 -21.53
C ALA A 84 20.82 12.38 -21.92
N GLN A 85 20.70 13.32 -20.98
CA GLN A 85 20.98 14.74 -21.23
C GLN A 85 22.47 15.11 -21.09
N VAL A 86 23.34 14.24 -20.56
CA VAL A 86 24.74 14.59 -20.26
C VAL A 86 25.75 14.12 -21.32
N SER A 87 25.37 13.33 -22.33
CA SER A 87 26.34 12.83 -23.33
C SER A 87 26.16 13.42 -24.72
N ARG A 88 26.21 14.76 -24.83
CA ARG A 88 26.52 15.45 -26.10
C ARG A 88 27.82 16.26 -26.05
N TRP A 89 28.33 16.54 -24.85
CA TRP A 89 29.56 17.33 -24.64
C TRP A 89 30.84 16.48 -24.63
N GLY A 90 30.76 15.23 -24.19
CA GLY A 90 31.87 14.26 -24.30
C GLY A 90 32.12 13.70 -25.70
N ALA A 91 31.15 13.85 -26.62
CA ALA A 91 31.27 13.45 -28.02
C ALA A 91 31.99 14.50 -28.88
N GLN A 92 31.91 15.78 -28.51
CA GLN A 92 32.50 16.89 -29.26
C GLN A 92 34.00 17.10 -28.95
N GLY A 93 34.48 16.64 -27.79
CA GLY A 93 35.88 16.81 -27.36
C GLY A 93 36.89 15.85 -28.02
N ARG A 94 36.44 14.78 -28.68
CA ARG A 94 37.32 13.76 -29.27
C ARG A 94 37.72 14.05 -30.72
N THR A 95 37.14 15.06 -31.37
CA THR A 95 37.41 15.36 -32.79
C THR A 95 38.42 16.50 -33.00
N ASN A 96 38.93 17.13 -31.93
CA ASN A 96 39.81 18.30 -32.05
C ASN A 96 41.27 18.10 -31.60
N ASP A 97 41.69 16.91 -31.15
CA ASP A 97 43.07 16.70 -30.65
C ASP A 97 44.07 16.17 -31.71
N HIS A 98 43.78 16.38 -32.99
CA HIS A 98 44.70 16.05 -34.08
C HIS A 98 44.85 17.25 -35.01
N ARG A 99 45.58 18.29 -34.58
CA ARG A 99 46.31 19.22 -35.46
C ARG A 99 47.10 20.24 -34.63
N GLY A 100 48.43 20.12 -34.60
CA GLY A 100 49.28 21.23 -34.14
C GLY A 100 50.67 20.89 -33.57
N LYS A 101 51.48 20.11 -34.26
CA LYS A 101 52.96 20.29 -34.31
C LYS A 101 53.35 20.24 -35.79
N PRO A 102 54.31 21.03 -36.29
CA PRO A 102 55.68 21.20 -35.76
C PRO A 102 55.93 22.48 -34.95
#